data_AF-A0A0F2DWW1-F1
#
_entry.id   AF-A0A0F2DWW1-F1
#
_cell.length_a   1.000
_cell.length_b   1.000
_cell.length_c   1.000
_cell.angle_alpha   90.00
_cell.angle_beta   90.00
_cell.angle_gamma   90.00
#
_symmetry.space_group_name_H-M   'P 1'
#
loop_
_entity.id
_entity.type
_entity.pdbx_description
1 polymer ?
#
loop_
_entity_poly.entity_id
_entity_poly.type
_entity_poly.pdbx_seq_one_letter_code
_entity_poly.pdbx_strand_id
1 'polypeptide(L)'
;MNSIFKLNEKLENLPSILSIEDELFFIDRLQTLPIEEIIKNEEIFKRIISAIQDSHQDNGIFEITDENINIFFEFVIWIRNLKKLYHLDFEKYIDGLDTNFDGSQQI
;
A
#
# COMPACT_ATOMS: atom_id res chain seq x y z
N MET A 1 -20.09 9.18 -2.65
CA MET A 1 -19.50 8.20 -1.71
C MET A 1 -18.00 8.35 -1.84
N ASN A 2 -17.33 8.62 -0.73
CA ASN A 2 -15.90 8.91 -0.68
C ASN A 2 -15.11 7.65 -1.13
N SER A 3 -14.17 7.80 -2.04
CA SER A 3 -13.49 6.72 -2.78
C SER A 3 -12.89 5.65 -1.86
N ILE A 4 -12.31 6.09 -0.74
CA ILE A 4 -11.64 5.26 0.26
C ILE A 4 -12.60 4.31 0.98
N PHE A 5 -13.86 4.69 1.15
CA PHE A 5 -14.87 3.78 1.73
C PHE A 5 -15.22 2.65 0.76
N LYS A 6 -15.22 2.92 -0.55
CA LYS A 6 -15.41 1.86 -1.56
C LYS A 6 -14.22 0.90 -1.59
N LEU A 7 -13.00 1.42 -1.41
CA LEU A 7 -11.81 0.60 -1.29
C LEU A 7 -11.87 -0.26 -0.02
N ASN A 8 -12.28 0.31 1.11
CA ASN A 8 -12.46 -0.44 2.35
C ASN A 8 -13.54 -1.51 2.25
N GLU A 9 -14.68 -1.21 1.63
CA GLU A 9 -15.74 -2.18 1.38
C GLU A 9 -15.24 -3.30 0.46
N LYS A 10 -14.48 -2.99 -0.59
CA LYS A 10 -13.85 -4.04 -1.42
C LYS A 10 -12.89 -4.90 -0.58
N LEU A 11 -12.04 -4.28 0.23
CA LEU A 11 -11.10 -4.99 1.09
C LEU A 11 -11.80 -5.94 2.07
N GLU A 12 -12.91 -5.51 2.67
CA GLU A 12 -13.73 -6.33 3.57
C GLU A 12 -14.33 -7.58 2.92
N ASN A 13 -14.46 -7.57 1.60
CA ASN A 13 -14.99 -8.69 0.83
C ASN A 13 -13.90 -9.59 0.21
N LEU A 14 -12.62 -9.29 0.46
CA LEU A 14 -11.48 -10.08 -0.01
C LEU A 14 -10.93 -10.98 1.11
N PRO A 15 -10.16 -12.03 0.76
CA PRO A 15 -9.42 -12.80 1.75
C PRO A 15 -8.43 -11.92 2.54
N SER A 16 -8.05 -12.37 3.74
CA SER A 16 -7.09 -11.64 4.58
C SER A 16 -5.69 -11.56 3.96
N ILE A 17 -5.33 -12.54 3.14
CA ILE A 17 -4.11 -12.52 2.32
C ILE A 17 -4.54 -12.19 0.89
N LEU A 18 -4.09 -11.05 0.40
CA LEU A 18 -4.39 -10.54 -0.93
C LEU A 18 -3.60 -11.29 -2.01
N SER A 19 -4.15 -11.32 -3.22
CA SER A 19 -3.38 -11.67 -4.42
C SER A 19 -2.46 -10.50 -4.80
N ILE A 20 -1.39 -10.78 -5.55
CA ILE A 20 -0.52 -9.72 -6.06
C ILE A 20 -1.30 -8.72 -6.95
N GLU A 21 -2.30 -9.18 -7.71
CA GLU A 21 -3.14 -8.29 -8.51
C GLU A 21 -4.01 -7.37 -7.64
N ASP A 22 -4.51 -7.85 -6.51
CA ASP A 22 -5.27 -7.02 -5.57
C ASP A 22 -4.36 -6.02 -4.86
N GLU A 23 -3.16 -6.41 -4.45
CA GLU A 23 -2.16 -5.48 -3.87
C GLU A 23 -1.87 -4.32 -4.85
N LEU A 24 -1.53 -4.64 -6.09
CA LEU A 24 -1.26 -3.66 -7.15
C LEU A 24 -2.49 -2.77 -7.43
N PHE A 25 -3.68 -3.36 -7.43
CA PHE A 25 -4.93 -2.61 -7.57
C PHE A 25 -5.11 -1.60 -6.43
N PHE A 26 -4.87 -1.99 -5.18
CA PHE A 26 -5.03 -1.06 -4.06
C PHE A 26 -3.98 0.04 -4.10
N ILE A 27 -2.72 -0.27 -4.41
CA ILE A 27 -1.65 0.72 -4.56
C ILE A 27 -2.04 1.80 -5.58
N ASP A 28 -2.44 1.40 -6.79
CA ASP A 28 -2.89 2.32 -7.85
C ASP A 28 -4.02 3.23 -7.34
N ARG A 29 -5.04 2.63 -6.71
CA ARG A 29 -6.21 3.40 -6.26
C ARG A 29 -5.89 4.34 -5.12
N LEU A 30 -5.08 3.93 -4.15
CA LEU A 30 -4.68 4.78 -3.03
C LEU A 30 -3.92 6.02 -3.51
N GLN A 31 -3.06 5.88 -4.52
CA GLN A 31 -2.30 7.00 -5.09
C GLN A 31 -3.17 8.01 -5.85
N THR A 32 -4.39 7.63 -6.25
CA THR A 32 -5.36 8.53 -6.90
C THR A 32 -6.26 9.30 -5.93
N LEU A 33 -6.19 9.01 -4.62
CA LEU A 33 -7.03 9.66 -3.62
C LEU A 33 -6.64 11.13 -3.44
N PRO A 34 -7.61 12.05 -3.32
CA PRO A 34 -7.35 13.40 -2.85
C PRO A 34 -6.72 13.39 -1.45
N ILE A 35 -5.74 14.26 -1.21
CA ILE A 35 -5.06 14.33 0.09
C ILE A 35 -6.04 14.67 1.22
N GLU A 36 -7.04 15.52 0.97
CA GLU A 36 -8.07 15.86 1.95
C GLU A 36 -8.92 14.65 2.33
N GLU A 37 -9.09 13.69 1.42
CA GLU A 37 -9.77 12.43 1.68
C GLU A 37 -8.91 11.53 2.57
N ILE A 38 -7.60 11.45 2.33
CA ILE A 38 -6.67 10.70 3.19
C ILE A 38 -6.66 11.29 4.62
N ILE A 39 -6.50 12.61 4.75
CA ILE A 39 -6.48 13.30 6.06
C ILE A 39 -7.76 13.02 6.86
N LYS A 40 -8.93 13.09 6.21
CA LYS A 40 -10.23 12.88 6.88
C LYS A 40 -10.47 11.42 7.28
N ASN A 41 -9.78 10.47 6.65
CA ASN A 41 -10.07 9.04 6.78
C ASN A 41 -8.80 8.23 7.06
N GLU A 42 -7.91 8.79 7.86
CA GLU A 42 -6.57 8.27 8.14
C GLU A 42 -6.60 6.80 8.62
N GLU A 43 -7.54 6.45 9.49
CA GLU A 43 -7.66 5.07 10.01
C GLU A 43 -8.06 4.05 8.93
N ILE A 44 -8.90 4.45 7.98
CA ILE A 44 -9.28 3.58 6.85
C ILE A 44 -8.07 3.43 5.92
N PHE A 45 -7.36 4.52 5.65
CA PHE A 45 -6.15 4.51 4.85
C PHE A 45 -5.11 3.55 5.46
N LYS A 46 -4.83 3.69 6.77
CA LYS A 46 -3.95 2.81 7.55
C LYS A 46 -4.33 1.35 7.42
N ARG A 47 -5.62 1.04 7.55
CA ARG A 47 -6.10 -0.34 7.43
C ARG A 47 -5.80 -0.94 6.06
N ILE A 48 -6.00 -0.18 4.98
CA ILE A 48 -5.76 -0.69 3.63
C ILE A 48 -4.26 -0.92 3.41
N ILE A 49 -3.39 0.05 3.78
CA ILE A 49 -1.94 -0.13 3.64
C ILE A 49 -1.40 -1.26 4.53
N SER A 50 -1.94 -1.46 5.73
CA SER A 50 -1.62 -2.63 6.57
C SER A 50 -1.98 -3.94 5.89
N ALA A 51 -3.16 -4.04 5.27
CA ALA A 51 -3.56 -5.27 4.60
C ALA A 51 -2.66 -5.59 3.40
N ILE A 52 -2.22 -4.57 2.66
CA ILE A 52 -1.21 -4.73 1.60
C ILE A 52 0.10 -5.25 2.21
N GLN A 53 0.62 -4.58 3.25
CA GLN A 53 1.86 -4.98 3.92
C GLN A 53 1.81 -6.43 4.43
N ASP A 54 0.76 -6.79 5.17
CA ASP A 54 0.60 -8.11 5.76
C ASP A 54 0.54 -9.20 4.68
N SER A 55 -0.18 -8.94 3.59
CA SER A 55 -0.28 -9.88 2.45
C SER A 55 1.04 -10.01 1.70
N HIS A 56 1.73 -8.88 1.50
CA HIS A 56 2.99 -8.82 0.79
C HIS A 56 4.08 -9.62 1.50
N GLN A 57 4.14 -9.50 2.83
CA GLN A 57 5.10 -10.23 3.66
C GLN A 57 4.76 -11.72 3.80
N ASP A 58 3.48 -12.10 3.67
CA ASP A 58 3.06 -13.50 3.77
C ASP A 58 3.33 -14.27 2.47
N ASN A 59 2.84 -13.76 1.33
CA ASN A 59 3.00 -14.43 0.02
C ASN A 59 3.43 -13.49 -1.12
N GLY A 60 3.03 -12.21 -1.11
CA GLY A 60 3.25 -11.31 -2.24
C GLY A 60 4.74 -11.14 -2.63
N ILE A 61 5.65 -11.21 -1.67
CA ILE A 61 7.11 -11.11 -1.89
C ILE A 61 7.66 -12.20 -2.83
N PHE A 62 7.02 -13.39 -2.88
CA PHE A 62 7.40 -14.47 -3.78
C PHE A 62 6.87 -14.30 -5.20
N GLU A 63 5.87 -13.41 -5.37
CA GLU A 63 5.21 -13.09 -6.64
C GLU A 63 5.74 -11.79 -7.26
N ILE A 64 6.72 -11.16 -6.61
CA ILE A 64 7.45 -10.01 -7.15
C ILE A 64 8.22 -10.41 -8.41
N THR A 65 8.11 -9.56 -9.43
CA THR A 65 8.82 -9.66 -10.70
C THR A 65 9.48 -8.32 -11.02
N ASP A 66 10.44 -8.33 -11.94
CA ASP A 66 11.08 -7.08 -12.41
C ASP A 66 10.06 -6.06 -12.97
N GLU A 67 8.88 -6.51 -13.38
CA GLU A 67 7.82 -5.66 -13.94
C GLU A 67 7.01 -4.94 -12.86
N ASN A 68 6.74 -5.57 -11.72
CA ASN A 68 5.85 -5.03 -10.68
C ASN A 68 6.61 -4.40 -9.51
N ILE A 69 7.88 -4.74 -9.32
CA ILE A 69 8.65 -4.32 -8.13
C ILE A 69 8.75 -2.80 -7.99
N ASN A 70 8.88 -2.10 -9.11
CA ASN A 70 8.95 -0.64 -9.15
C ASN A 70 7.67 0.02 -8.60
N ILE A 71 6.52 -0.63 -8.74
CA ILE A 71 5.24 -0.11 -8.23
C ILE A 71 5.27 -0.04 -6.70
N PHE A 72 5.79 -1.07 -6.04
CA PHE A 72 5.93 -1.09 -4.57
C PHE A 72 6.95 -0.06 -4.09
N PHE A 73 8.08 0.08 -4.78
CA PHE A 73 9.08 1.12 -4.47
C PHE A 73 8.51 2.53 -4.62
N GLU A 74 7.86 2.83 -5.74
CA GLU A 74 7.21 4.12 -5.99
C GLU A 74 6.12 4.40 -4.95
N PHE A 75 5.39 3.37 -4.53
CA PHE A 75 4.39 3.48 -3.47
C PHE A 75 5.02 3.84 -2.12
N VAL A 76 6.10 3.18 -1.72
CA VAL A 76 6.85 3.48 -0.49
C VAL A 76 7.37 4.93 -0.51
N ILE A 77 7.94 5.37 -1.63
CA ILE A 77 8.39 6.76 -1.82
C ILE A 77 7.21 7.73 -1.70
N TRP A 78 6.08 7.42 -2.32
CA TRP A 78 4.88 8.23 -2.25
C TRP A 78 4.36 8.37 -0.81
N ILE A 79 4.29 7.27 -0.04
CA ILE A 79 3.90 7.30 1.37
C ILE A 79 4.88 8.16 2.20
N ARG A 80 6.19 8.00 2.00
CA ARG A 80 7.22 8.84 2.66
C ARG A 80 7.05 10.33 2.32
N ASN A 81 6.57 10.66 1.11
CA ASN A 81 6.27 12.03 0.73
C ASN A 81 5.02 12.59 1.42
N LEU A 82 4.02 11.75 1.76
CA LEU A 82 2.88 12.19 2.56
C LEU A 82 3.31 12.73 3.92
N LYS A 83 4.29 12.09 4.56
CA LYS A 83 4.89 12.56 5.81
C LYS A 83 5.57 13.92 5.65
N LYS A 84 6.38 14.06 4.59
CA LYS A 84 7.16 15.29 4.35
C LYS A 84 6.28 16.49 3.98
N LEU A 85 5.25 16.26 3.16
CA LEU A 85 4.44 17.34 2.58
C LEU A 85 3.19 17.67 3.40
N TYR A 86 2.61 16.68 4.09
CA TYR A 86 1.31 16.80 4.76
C TYR A 86 1.33 16.38 6.23
N HIS A 87 2.50 16.04 6.78
CA HIS A 87 2.67 15.57 8.16
C HIS A 87 1.88 14.28 8.48
N LEU A 88 1.60 13.46 7.47
CA LEU A 88 0.93 12.18 7.61
C LEU A 88 1.97 11.05 7.72
N ASP A 89 2.18 10.52 8.91
CA ASP A 89 3.21 9.50 9.16
C ASP A 89 2.65 8.08 9.11
N PHE A 90 2.98 7.37 8.04
CA PHE A 90 2.59 5.98 7.83
C PHE A 90 3.77 5.02 7.68
N GLU A 91 4.99 5.44 8.08
CA GLU A 91 6.23 4.67 7.83
C GLU A 91 6.15 3.22 8.33
N LYS A 92 5.49 3.01 9.47
CA LYS A 92 5.37 1.68 10.09
C LYS A 92 4.50 0.69 9.30
N TYR A 93 3.71 1.19 8.34
CA TYR A 93 2.75 0.41 7.57
C TYR A 93 3.23 0.07 6.15
N ILE A 94 4.49 0.37 5.85
CA ILE A 94 5.11 0.12 4.55
C ILE A 94 6.44 -0.64 4.70
N ASP A 95 6.74 -1.11 5.91
CA ASP A 95 7.97 -1.84 6.20
C ASP A 95 7.98 -3.16 5.43
N GLY A 96 9.09 -3.44 4.74
CA GLY A 96 9.24 -4.64 3.90
C GLY A 96 8.61 -4.55 2.50
N LEU A 97 7.85 -3.51 2.17
CA LEU A 97 7.32 -3.32 0.80
C LEU A 97 8.41 -2.92 -0.20
N ASP A 98 9.51 -2.32 0.27
CA ASP A 98 10.69 -1.96 -0.52
C ASP A 98 11.79 -3.03 -0.44
N THR A 99 11.45 -4.29 -0.12
CA THR A 99 12.42 -5.37 0.03
C THR A 99 12.19 -6.46 -1.01
N ASN A 100 13.26 -6.85 -1.70
CA ASN A 100 13.23 -7.94 -2.66
C ASN A 100 13.24 -9.29 -1.93
N PHE A 101 12.88 -10.38 -2.63
CA PHE A 101 12.90 -11.73 -2.06
C PHE A 101 14.26 -12.14 -1.45
N ASP A 102 15.38 -11.65 -1.99
CA ASP A 102 16.73 -11.92 -1.46
C ASP A 102 17.11 -11.05 -0.26
N GLY A 103 16.18 -10.21 0.23
CA GLY A 103 16.40 -9.27 1.32
C GLY A 103 17.14 -7.99 0.91
N SER A 104 17.45 -7.81 -0.39
CA SER A 104 18.04 -6.56 -0.87
C SER A 104 16.98 -5.46 -1.00
N GLN A 105 17.37 -4.23 -0.65
CA GLN A 105 16.59 -3.02 -0.93
C GLN A 105 17.18 -2.35 -2.18
N GLN A 106 16.34 -1.85 -3.09
CA GLN A 106 16.85 -0.96 -4.14
C GLN A 106 17.19 0.40 -3.52
N ILE A 107 18.44 0.83 -3.70
CA ILE A 107 19.04 2.06 -3.16
C ILE A 107 18.78 3.23 -4.10
#